data_AF-A0A9D1S0Z4-F1
#
_entry.id   AF-A0A9D1S0Z4-F1
#
_cell.length_a   1.000
_cell.length_b   1.000
_cell.length_c   1.000
_cell.angle_alpha   90.00
_cell.angle_beta   90.00
_cell.angle_gamma   90.00
#
_symmetry.space_group_name_H-M   'P 1'
#
loop_
_entity.id
_entity.type
_entity.pdbx_description
1 polymer ?
#
loop_
_entity_poly.entity_id
_entity_poly.type
_entity_poly.pdbx_seq_one_letter_code
_entity_poly.pdbx_strand_id
1 'polypeptide(L)' 'LAGRAFAQTSAQGALPTLFAATQDLPGASYVGPDGRRELHGYPTLVGRSAKASDPETAQRLWTVSEQLTGMTFGLDLE' A
#
# COMPACT_ATOMS: atom_id res chain seq x y z
N LEU A 1 22.64 6.36 -14.69
CA LEU A 1 21.88 7.33 -15.53
C LEU A 1 20.54 6.77 -16.03
N ALA A 2 20.44 5.49 -16.41
CA ALA A 2 19.18 4.87 -16.89
C ALA A 2 18.00 4.98 -15.91
N GLY A 3 18.22 4.84 -14.59
CA GLY A 3 17.12 4.88 -13.61
C GLY A 3 16.27 6.16 -13.60
N ARG A 4 16.85 7.33 -13.91
CA ARG A 4 16.10 8.61 -13.94
C ARG A 4 15.20 8.77 -15.17
N ALA A 5 15.46 8.02 -16.25
CA ALA A 5 14.65 8.09 -17.47
C ALA A 5 13.45 7.13 -17.43
N PHE A 6 13.49 6.12 -16.55
CA PHE A 6 12.44 5.09 -16.42
C PHE A 6 11.73 5.13 -15.06
N ALA A 7 12.19 5.93 -14.10
CA ALA A 7 11.55 6.09 -12.80
C ALA A 7 10.91 7.48 -12.70
N GLN A 8 9.80 7.54 -11.97
CA GLN A 8 9.18 8.79 -11.54
C GLN A 8 10.19 9.67 -10.79
N THR A 9 10.08 10.99 -10.92
CA THR A 9 10.78 11.90 -10.02
C THR A 9 10.34 11.66 -8.58
N SER A 10 11.13 12.05 -7.58
CA SER A 10 10.76 11.95 -6.17
C SER A 10 9.43 12.65 -5.87
N ALA A 11 9.20 13.82 -6.47
CA ALA A 11 7.95 14.56 -6.33
C ALA A 11 6.75 13.75 -6.86
N GLN A 12 6.88 13.14 -8.03
CA GLN A 12 5.80 12.32 -8.57
C GLN A 12 5.59 11.02 -7.78
N GLY A 13 6.67 10.39 -7.32
CA GLY A 13 6.59 9.18 -6.47
C GLY A 13 5.93 9.44 -5.11
N ALA A 14 5.95 10.69 -4.62
CA ALA A 14 5.28 11.07 -3.38
C ALA A 14 3.75 11.28 -3.54
N LEU A 15 3.24 11.48 -4.77
CA LEU A 15 1.84 11.80 -4.99
C LEU A 15 0.87 10.72 -4.47
N PRO A 16 1.09 9.40 -4.69
CA PRO A 16 0.20 8.36 -4.17
C PRO A 16 0.08 8.38 -2.64
N THR A 17 1.20 8.59 -1.94
CA THR A 17 1.21 8.69 -0.47
C THR A 17 0.45 9.93 0.01
N LEU A 18 0.69 11.09 -0.61
CA LEU A 18 -0.03 12.31 -0.26
C LEU A 18 -1.53 12.18 -0.51
N PHE A 19 -1.92 11.54 -1.60
CA PHE A 19 -3.32 11.25 -1.90
C PHE A 19 -3.94 10.33 -0.83
N ALA A 20 -3.30 9.19 -0.53
CA ALA A 20 -3.77 8.25 0.48
C ALA A 20 -3.89 8.87 1.89
N ALA A 21 -3.02 9.82 2.22
CA ALA A 21 -3.00 10.48 3.52
C ALA A 21 -4.01 11.62 3.67
N THR A 22 -4.54 12.18 2.56
CA THR A 22 -5.33 13.43 2.59
C THR A 22 -6.74 13.30 2.05
N GLN A 23 -7.03 12.28 1.24
CA GLN A 23 -8.35 12.08 0.67
C GLN A 23 -9.23 11.22 1.60
N ASP A 24 -10.53 11.46 1.54
CA ASP A 24 -11.52 10.59 2.19
C ASP A 24 -11.68 9.31 1.35
N LEU A 25 -11.11 8.21 1.84
CA LEU A 25 -11.03 6.94 1.14
C LEU A 25 -11.62 5.82 2.01
N PRO A 26 -12.26 4.81 1.41
CA PRO A 26 -12.69 3.62 2.15
C PRO A 26 -11.52 2.96 2.88
N GLY A 27 -11.81 2.35 4.04
CA GLY A 27 -10.85 1.52 4.75
C GLY A 27 -10.25 0.44 3.85
N ALA A 28 -8.99 0.09 4.11
CA ALA A 28 -8.22 -0.86 3.32
C ALA A 28 -8.03 -0.47 1.83
N SER A 29 -8.21 0.80 1.45
CA SER A 29 -7.85 1.28 0.11
C SER A 29 -6.37 1.10 -0.21
N TYR A 30 -6.05 0.90 -1.49
CA TYR A 30 -4.68 0.80 -2.00
C TYR A 30 -4.51 1.78 -3.17
N VAL A 31 -3.56 2.71 -3.02
CA VAL A 31 -3.36 3.83 -3.95
C VAL A 31 -2.05 3.63 -4.69
N GLY A 32 -2.11 3.74 -6.02
CA GLY A 32 -0.97 3.65 -6.91
C GLY A 32 -1.16 4.55 -8.14
N PRO A 33 -0.14 4.70 -8.99
CA PRO A 33 -0.27 5.49 -10.20
C PRO A 33 -1.08 4.74 -11.28
N ASP A 34 -1.87 5.47 -12.06
CA ASP A 34 -2.83 4.95 -13.04
C ASP A 34 -2.23 4.41 -14.36
N GLY A 35 -0.93 4.56 -14.57
CA GLY A 35 -0.25 4.12 -15.78
C GLY A 35 0.12 2.63 -15.79
N ARG A 36 0.81 2.23 -16.86
CA ARG A 36 1.12 0.82 -17.12
C ARG A 36 1.88 0.18 -15.96
N ARG A 37 1.33 -0.92 -15.43
CA ARG A 37 1.90 -1.69 -14.30
C ARG A 37 2.17 -0.84 -13.07
N GLU A 38 1.41 0.24 -12.88
CA GLU A 38 1.58 1.14 -11.73
C GLU A 38 2.99 1.75 -11.66
N LEU A 39 3.66 1.94 -12.80
CA LEU A 39 5.01 2.50 -12.84
C LEU A 39 5.02 4.03 -12.93
N HIS A 40 4.06 4.62 -13.63
CA HIS A 40 3.98 6.05 -13.97
C HIS A 40 2.52 6.51 -13.92
N GLY A 41 2.29 7.81 -13.83
CA GLY A 41 0.93 8.39 -13.84
C GLY A 41 0.58 9.12 -12.55
N TYR A 42 -0.72 9.41 -12.38
CA TYR A 42 -1.27 10.12 -11.23
C TYR A 42 -1.95 9.16 -10.23
N PRO A 43 -2.08 9.55 -8.95
CA PRO A 43 -2.70 8.70 -7.94
C PRO A 43 -4.13 8.29 -8.29
N THR A 44 -4.42 7.01 -8.12
CA THR A 44 -5.76 6.44 -8.20
C THR A 44 -5.88 5.21 -7.30
N LEU A 45 -7.10 4.72 -7.08
CA LEU A 45 -7.31 3.41 -6.46
C LEU A 45 -6.91 2.32 -7.45
N VAL A 46 -6.01 1.44 -7.01
CA VAL A 46 -5.52 0.32 -7.81
C VAL A 46 -5.81 -1.01 -7.12
N GLY A 47 -5.80 -2.08 -7.90
CA GLY A 47 -5.97 -3.43 -7.37
C GLY A 47 -4.71 -3.89 -6.63
N ARG A 48 -4.87 -4.89 -5.76
CA ARG A 48 -3.76 -5.63 -5.16
C ARG A 48 -3.81 -7.09 -5.61
N SER A 49 -2.68 -7.79 -5.55
CA SER A 49 -2.62 -9.21 -5.93
C SER A 49 -3.56 -10.05 -5.06
N ALA A 50 -4.04 -11.19 -5.57
CA ALA A 50 -4.88 -12.11 -4.79
C ALA A 50 -4.24 -12.53 -3.46
N LYS A 51 -2.92 -12.75 -3.46
CA LYS A 51 -2.15 -13.07 -2.23
C LYS A 51 -2.15 -11.92 -1.22
N ALA A 52 -2.08 -10.67 -1.70
CA ALA A 52 -2.16 -9.49 -0.84
C ALA A 52 -3.58 -9.21 -0.32
N SER A 53 -4.59 -9.89 -0.88
CA SER A 53 -5.99 -9.83 -0.44
C SER A 53 -6.41 -11.03 0.40
N ASP A 54 -5.51 -11.97 0.72
CA ASP A 54 -5.85 -13.17 1.48
C ASP A 54 -5.92 -12.89 3.00
N PRO A 55 -7.11 -12.97 3.62
CA PRO A 55 -7.28 -12.66 5.03
C PRO A 55 -6.61 -13.67 5.96
N GLU A 56 -6.51 -14.95 5.57
CA GLU A 56 -5.88 -15.98 6.41
C GLU A 56 -4.36 -15.73 6.49
N THR A 57 -3.73 -15.46 5.35
CA THR A 57 -2.31 -15.06 5.30
C THR A 57 -2.08 -13.78 6.10
N ALA A 58 -2.97 -12.78 5.98
CA ALA A 58 -2.83 -11.52 6.72
C ALA A 58 -2.89 -11.74 8.24
N GLN A 59 -3.85 -12.54 8.73
CA GLN A 59 -3.99 -12.84 10.15
C GLN A 59 -2.76 -13.60 10.68
N ARG A 60 -2.30 -14.62 9.96
CA ARG A 60 -1.11 -15.38 10.35
C ARG A 60 0.14 -14.52 10.39
N LEU A 61 0.32 -13.65 9.39
CA LEU A 61 1.45 -12.70 9.35
C LEU A 61 1.41 -11.75 10.54
N TRP A 62 0.22 -11.26 10.91
CA TRP A 62 0.05 -10.40 12.08
C TRP A 62 0.45 -11.11 13.37
N THR A 63 -0.08 -12.31 13.61
CA THR A 63 0.26 -13.12 14.81
C THR A 63 1.76 -13.36 14.93
N VAL A 64 2.43 -13.72 13.83
CA VAL A 64 3.88 -13.93 13.85
C VAL A 64 4.63 -12.62 14.09
N SER A 65 4.16 -11.51 13.55
CA SER A 65 4.76 -10.19 13.77
C SER A 65 4.67 -9.76 15.24
N GLU A 66 3.53 -10.00 15.89
CA GLU A 66 3.34 -9.77 17.33
C GLU A 66 4.31 -10.63 18.16
N GLN A 67 4.43 -11.91 17.85
CA GLN A 67 5.36 -12.82 18.53
C GLN A 67 6.83 -12.39 18.37
N LEU A 68 7.22 -11.98 17.16
CA LEU A 68 8.60 -11.58 16.86
C LEU A 68 8.96 -10.21 17.48
N THR A 69 7.99 -9.33 17.65
CA THR A 69 8.21 -7.99 18.22
C THR A 69 7.92 -7.91 19.72
N GLY A 70 7.24 -8.91 20.29
CA GLY A 70 6.77 -8.89 21.67
C GLY A 70 5.67 -7.85 21.93
N MET A 71 5.05 -7.31 20.87
CA MET A 71 3.96 -6.34 20.95
C MET A 71 2.64 -7.03 20.62
N THR A 72 1.55 -6.63 21.29
CA THR A 72 0.19 -7.03 20.92
C THR A 72 -0.63 -5.80 20.58
N PHE A 73 -1.46 -5.90 19.55
CA PHE A 73 -2.46 -4.90 19.23
C PHE A 73 -3.80 -5.33 19.80
N GLY A 74 -4.29 -4.61 20.81
CA GLY A 74 -5.66 -4.75 21.32
C GLY A 74 -6.65 -4.04 20.42
N LEU A 75 -6.75 -4.44 19.15
CA LEU A 75 -7.83 -3.98 18.28
C LEU A 75 -9.04 -4.84 18.57
N ASP A 76 -10.00 -4.27 19.29
CA ASP A 76 -11.35 -4.82 19.37
C ASP A 76 -11.96 -4.69 17.97
N LEU A 77 -11.94 -5.79 17.21
CA LEU A 77 -12.58 -5.87 15.90
C LEU A 77 -14.07 -6.12 16.11
N GLU A 78 -14.83 -5.06 16.38
CA GLU A 78 -16.30 -5.06 16.23
C GLU A 78 -16.73 -5.10 14.77
#